data_AF-A0A285Q3I9-F1
#
_entry.id   AF-A0A285Q3I9-F1
#
_cell.length_a   1.000
_cell.length_b   1.000
_cell.length_c   1.000
_cell.angle_alpha   90.00
_cell.angle_beta   90.00
_cell.angle_gamma   90.00
#
_symmetry.space_group_name_H-M   'P 1'
#
loop_
_entity.id
_entity.type
_entity.pdbx_description
1 polymer ?
#
loop_
_entity_poly.entity_id
_entity_poly.type
_entity_poly.pdbx_seq_one_letter_code
_entity_poly.pdbx_strand_id
1 'polypeptide(L)'
;MSPIKRKSTPLEDLRKYKEMTQETAGHFLSDGCRQTDGHRLLNCAKYVRTYRTPSNDTFIDALYCKHTHCPLCQRQKARKYRSKIHQLLDQNPYLLDSKWLYLTLTVRDCNVEDLRPTGDIMVKAFQRMRTRKLWKDNVLGGIRFIEVTESQVDRESVHPHFHCLLLVRPSMFAGNNYVSTVKWASEWQKALQAHYEPKVHIKRFNGKPDEIRSLIVGHAGYSMKPRKTVLDRRRFLIMTHEMRDLRRAESFGIIRTLFSELNGHANFEAIEQLEEIRQSYEPFIHVWDGRSNNYCSD
;
A
#
# COMPACT_ATOMS: atom_id res chain seq x y z
N MET A 1 0.32 -29.73 18.31
CA MET A 1 0.58 -28.36 18.78
C MET A 1 1.25 -27.58 17.66
N SER A 2 0.54 -26.67 16.99
CA SER A 2 1.16 -25.78 16.01
C SER A 2 2.18 -24.88 16.73
N PRO A 3 3.41 -24.73 16.23
CA PRO A 3 4.41 -23.93 16.91
C PRO A 3 3.94 -22.48 16.96
N ILE A 4 3.79 -21.95 18.18
CA ILE A 4 3.51 -20.54 18.43
C ILE A 4 4.71 -19.77 17.86
N LYS A 5 4.55 -19.20 16.67
CA LYS A 5 5.56 -18.28 16.11
C LYS A 5 5.74 -17.14 17.10
N ARG A 6 6.91 -17.07 17.76
CA ARG A 6 7.31 -15.89 18.54
C ARG A 6 7.16 -14.67 17.64
N LYS A 7 6.38 -13.68 18.08
CA LYS A 7 6.28 -12.38 17.38
C LYS A 7 7.68 -11.78 17.39
N SER A 8 8.18 -11.38 16.23
CA SER A 8 9.45 -10.65 16.10
C SER A 8 9.42 -9.38 16.93
N THR A 9 10.56 -9.00 17.50
CA THR A 9 10.65 -7.73 18.23
C THR A 9 10.50 -6.55 17.27
N PRO A 10 10.02 -5.38 17.72
CA PRO A 10 9.86 -4.21 16.86
C PRO A 10 11.15 -3.78 16.13
N LEU A 11 12.32 -3.98 16.76
CA LEU A 11 13.64 -3.72 16.19
C LEU A 11 14.09 -4.79 15.17
N GLU A 12 13.84 -6.07 15.44
CA GLU A 12 14.09 -7.15 14.46
C GLU A 12 13.29 -6.93 13.17
N ASP A 13 12.03 -6.56 13.31
CA ASP A 13 11.19 -6.17 12.18
C ASP A 13 11.80 -4.99 11.43
N LEU A 14 12.30 -3.97 12.14
CA LEU A 14 12.90 -2.79 11.52
C LEU A 14 14.20 -3.12 10.78
N ARG A 15 15.05 -3.99 11.34
CA ARG A 15 16.29 -4.50 10.73
C ARG A 15 16.02 -5.10 9.35
N LYS A 16 15.03 -5.98 9.23
CA LYS A 16 14.67 -6.60 7.95
C LYS A 16 14.38 -5.57 6.84
N TYR A 17 13.61 -4.53 7.13
CA TYR A 17 13.31 -3.51 6.12
C TYR A 17 14.49 -2.57 5.88
N LYS A 18 15.40 -2.42 6.84
CA LYS A 18 16.63 -1.65 6.70
C LYS A 18 17.60 -2.32 5.73
N GLU A 19 17.77 -3.64 5.83
CA GLU A 19 18.54 -4.45 4.87
C GLU A 19 18.00 -4.30 3.44
N MET A 20 16.69 -4.50 3.25
CA MET A 20 16.04 -4.26 1.95
C MET A 20 16.24 -2.82 1.44
N THR A 21 16.31 -1.85 2.35
CA THR A 21 16.56 -0.44 2.01
C THR A 21 18.00 -0.23 1.55
N GLN A 22 18.99 -0.93 2.12
CA GLN A 22 20.38 -0.88 1.65
C GLN A 22 20.52 -1.48 0.26
N GLU A 23 19.86 -2.61 -0.02
CA GLU A 23 19.83 -3.22 -1.35
C GLU A 23 19.24 -2.25 -2.38
N THR A 24 18.09 -1.65 -2.05
CA THR A 24 17.44 -0.64 -2.90
C THR A 24 18.33 0.60 -3.09
N ALA A 25 19.05 1.04 -2.05
CA ALA A 25 20.00 2.14 -2.15
C ALA A 25 21.14 1.83 -3.13
N GLY A 26 21.63 0.59 -3.14
CA GLY A 26 22.68 0.12 -4.04
C GLY A 26 22.34 0.35 -5.52
N HIS A 27 21.07 0.20 -5.91
CA HIS A 27 20.64 0.52 -7.28
C HIS A 27 20.78 2.00 -7.61
N PHE A 28 20.38 2.90 -6.71
CA PHE A 28 20.51 4.34 -6.91
C PHE A 28 21.95 4.83 -6.87
N LEU A 29 22.79 4.27 -5.99
CA LEU A 29 24.21 4.65 -5.89
C LEU A 29 25.00 4.25 -7.14
N SER A 30 24.57 3.18 -7.80
CA SER A 30 25.17 2.73 -9.07
C SER A 30 24.77 3.61 -10.27
N ASP A 31 23.81 4.52 -10.10
CA ASP A 31 23.35 5.47 -11.11
C ASP A 31 23.88 6.87 -10.78
N GLY A 32 24.76 7.41 -11.62
CA GLY A 32 25.44 8.69 -11.37
C GLY A 32 24.47 9.85 -11.11
N CYS A 33 23.28 9.82 -11.73
CA CYS A 33 22.28 10.85 -11.58
C CYS A 33 21.41 10.72 -10.31
N ARG A 34 21.50 9.61 -9.56
CA ARG A 34 20.61 9.32 -8.42
C ARG A 34 21.32 8.95 -7.13
N GLN A 35 22.62 9.21 -7.04
CA GLN A 35 23.40 8.96 -5.83
C GLN A 35 22.81 9.65 -4.59
N THR A 36 22.22 10.83 -4.74
CA THR A 36 21.53 11.55 -3.66
C THR A 36 20.39 10.73 -3.06
N ASP A 37 19.56 10.09 -3.89
CA ASP A 37 18.50 9.19 -3.43
C ASP A 37 19.08 7.95 -2.74
N GLY A 38 20.17 7.39 -3.26
CA GLY A 38 20.92 6.30 -2.62
C GLY A 38 21.35 6.64 -1.19
N HIS A 39 22.03 7.78 -1.00
CA HIS A 39 22.46 8.23 0.31
C HIS A 39 21.27 8.53 1.25
N ARG A 40 20.18 9.10 0.73
CA ARG A 40 18.94 9.31 1.50
C ARG A 40 18.37 7.99 2.03
N LEU A 41 18.37 6.94 1.21
CA LEU A 41 17.91 5.61 1.63
C LEU A 41 18.84 5.01 2.69
N LEU A 42 20.16 5.11 2.52
CA LEU A 42 21.13 4.65 3.52
C LEU A 42 20.98 5.35 4.87
N ASN A 43 20.64 6.64 4.88
CA ASN A 43 20.39 7.40 6.11
C ASN A 43 18.99 7.21 6.70
N CYS A 44 18.06 6.58 5.97
CA CYS A 44 16.70 6.33 6.45
C CYS A 44 16.70 5.41 7.68
N ALA A 45 16.11 5.85 8.78
CA ALA A 45 16.11 5.18 10.08
C ALA A 45 17.52 4.74 10.52
N LYS A 46 18.58 5.52 10.22
CA LYS A 46 19.93 5.22 10.69
C LYS A 46 20.02 5.30 12.22
N TYR A 47 19.36 6.30 12.80
CA TYR A 47 19.22 6.47 14.25
C TYR A 47 17.77 6.20 14.61
N VAL A 48 17.56 5.37 15.62
CA VAL A 48 16.25 4.91 16.08
C VAL A 48 16.20 5.08 17.59
N ARG A 49 15.18 5.78 18.07
CA ARG A 49 14.88 5.90 19.49
C ARG A 49 13.75 4.95 19.83
N THR A 50 13.92 4.20 20.91
CA THR A 50 12.86 3.35 21.45
C THR A 50 12.47 3.81 22.84
N TYR A 51 11.17 3.96 23.06
CA TYR A 51 10.60 4.31 24.36
C TYR A 51 9.81 3.10 24.87
N ARG A 52 9.95 2.77 26.15
CA ARG A 52 9.13 1.74 26.81
C ARG A 52 8.01 2.42 27.58
N THR A 53 6.77 2.09 27.24
CA THR A 53 5.61 2.59 27.96
C THR A 53 5.35 1.77 29.24
N PRO A 54 4.53 2.26 30.18
CA PRO A 54 4.12 1.50 31.37
C PRO A 54 3.36 0.21 31.03
N SER A 55 2.67 0.17 29.88
CA SER A 55 2.04 -1.04 29.33
C SER A 55 3.04 -2.06 28.77
N ASN A 56 4.34 -1.77 28.86
CA ASN A 56 5.44 -2.55 28.29
C ASN A 56 5.42 -2.61 26.75
N ASP A 57 4.73 -1.67 26.10
CA ASP A 57 4.80 -1.49 24.65
C ASP A 57 6.05 -0.70 24.28
N THR A 58 6.63 -1.02 23.13
CA THR A 58 7.80 -0.29 22.60
C THR A 58 7.38 0.66 21.49
N PHE A 59 7.52 1.95 21.74
CA PHE A 59 7.35 2.98 20.72
C PHE A 59 8.67 3.20 19.97
N ILE A 60 8.61 3.29 18.64
CA ILE A 60 9.78 3.53 17.77
C ILE A 60 9.65 4.90 17.14
N ASP A 61 10.62 5.78 17.45
CA ASP A 61 10.81 7.07 16.81
C ASP A 61 12.07 7.04 15.93
N ALA A 62 11.94 7.44 14.67
CA ALA A 62 13.07 7.44 13.73
C ALA A 62 12.85 8.45 12.61
N LEU A 63 13.96 8.94 12.03
CA LEU A 63 13.92 9.82 10.87
C LEU A 63 13.83 9.01 9.58
N TYR A 64 12.75 9.20 8.83
CA TYR A 64 12.50 8.50 7.57
C TYR A 64 12.76 9.40 6.37
N CYS A 65 13.41 8.89 5.32
CA CYS A 65 13.76 9.68 4.12
C CYS A 65 12.55 10.09 3.25
N LYS A 66 11.39 9.47 3.49
CA LYS A 66 10.12 9.61 2.75
C LYS A 66 10.19 9.28 1.26
N HIS A 67 11.31 8.69 0.80
CA HIS A 67 11.47 8.29 -0.60
C HIS A 67 10.46 7.18 -0.96
N THR A 68 9.80 7.31 -2.11
CA THR A 68 8.66 6.46 -2.49
C THR A 68 9.05 4.99 -2.71
N HIS A 69 10.32 4.73 -3.03
CA HIS A 69 10.87 3.39 -3.21
C HIS A 69 11.65 2.88 -2.00
N CYS A 70 11.76 3.64 -0.90
CA CYS A 70 12.43 3.17 0.30
C CYS A 70 11.55 2.15 1.05
N PRO A 71 11.98 0.89 1.23
CA PRO A 71 11.18 -0.14 1.91
C PRO A 71 10.74 0.23 3.34
N LEU A 72 11.62 0.90 4.11
CA LEU A 72 11.26 1.44 5.42
C LEU A 72 10.12 2.46 5.34
N CYS A 73 10.20 3.41 4.40
CA CYS A 73 9.16 4.43 4.22
C CYS A 73 7.85 3.84 3.68
N GLN A 74 7.93 2.85 2.78
CA GLN A 74 6.77 2.12 2.28
C GLN A 74 6.05 1.37 3.41
N ARG A 75 6.81 0.69 4.29
CA ARG A 75 6.25 0.06 5.50
C ARG A 75 5.55 1.09 6.39
N GLN A 76 6.19 2.22 6.69
CA GLN A 76 5.58 3.25 7.52
C GLN A 76 4.32 3.82 6.88
N LYS A 77 4.32 4.06 5.57
CA LYS A 77 3.14 4.48 4.82
C LYS A 77 2.01 3.45 4.91
N ALA A 78 2.33 2.16 4.73
CA ALA A 78 1.36 1.08 4.88
C ALA A 78 0.78 0.99 6.30
N ARG A 79 1.61 1.19 7.34
CA ARG A 79 1.16 1.23 8.75
C ARG A 79 0.23 2.42 9.01
N LYS A 80 0.62 3.63 8.60
CA LYS A 80 -0.21 4.84 8.74
C LYS A 80 -1.56 4.67 8.05
N TYR A 81 -1.55 4.11 6.84
CA TYR A 81 -2.78 3.91 6.09
C TYR A 81 -3.68 2.84 6.70
N ARG A 82 -3.13 1.76 7.27
CA ARG A 82 -3.91 0.78 8.06
C ARG A 82 -4.55 1.41 9.28
N SER A 83 -3.78 2.19 10.04
CA SER A 83 -4.30 2.93 11.20
C SER A 83 -5.44 3.85 10.78
N LYS A 84 -5.30 4.58 9.66
CA LYS A 84 -6.37 5.40 9.11
C LYS A 84 -7.63 4.59 8.75
N ILE A 85 -7.48 3.38 8.23
CA ILE A 85 -8.61 2.49 7.95
C ILE A 85 -9.24 1.96 9.23
N HIS A 86 -8.44 1.62 10.25
CA HIS A 86 -9.00 1.25 11.55
C HIS A 86 -9.87 2.38 12.12
N GLN A 87 -9.33 3.60 12.17
CA GLN A 87 -10.08 4.78 12.60
C GLN A 87 -11.36 4.99 11.79
N LEU A 88 -11.29 4.83 10.46
CA LEU A 88 -12.48 4.88 9.60
C LEU A 88 -13.55 3.86 10.01
N LEU A 89 -13.15 2.62 10.26
CA LEU A 89 -14.05 1.53 10.66
C LEU A 89 -14.56 1.69 12.10
N ASP A 90 -13.76 2.28 12.99
CA ASP A 90 -14.16 2.58 14.37
C ASP A 90 -15.23 3.69 14.41
N GLN A 91 -15.04 4.75 13.62
CA GLN A 91 -16.00 5.85 13.51
C GLN A 91 -17.24 5.49 12.67
N ASN A 92 -17.14 4.47 11.81
CA ASN A 92 -18.22 4.04 10.94
C ASN A 92 -18.46 2.52 11.03
N PRO A 93 -18.95 1.99 12.18
CA PRO A 93 -19.08 0.55 12.39
C PRO A 93 -19.97 -0.15 11.36
N TYR A 94 -20.98 0.54 10.81
CA TYR A 94 -21.87 0.03 9.76
C TYR A 94 -21.12 -0.44 8.49
N LEU A 95 -19.88 0.03 8.27
CA LEU A 95 -19.04 -0.44 7.17
C LEU A 95 -18.63 -1.90 7.33
N LEU A 96 -18.63 -2.44 8.55
CA LEU A 96 -18.30 -3.84 8.83
C LEU A 96 -19.46 -4.79 8.48
N ASP A 97 -20.70 -4.30 8.53
CA ASP A 97 -21.89 -5.05 8.09
C ASP A 97 -22.18 -4.88 6.59
N SER A 98 -21.51 -3.89 5.98
CA SER A 98 -21.65 -3.57 4.57
C SER A 98 -20.96 -4.58 3.65
N LYS A 99 -21.26 -4.51 2.35
CA LYS A 99 -20.76 -5.46 1.36
C LYS A 99 -19.52 -4.92 0.65
N TRP A 100 -18.44 -5.70 0.72
CA TRP A 100 -17.14 -5.32 0.16
C TRP A 100 -16.67 -6.30 -0.91
N LEU A 101 -16.14 -5.76 -2.00
CA LEU A 101 -15.41 -6.50 -3.03
C LEU A 101 -13.95 -6.09 -3.01
N TYR A 102 -13.07 -7.07 -3.23
CA TYR A 102 -11.70 -6.83 -3.67
C TYR A 102 -11.60 -7.20 -5.14
N LEU A 103 -11.41 -6.19 -5.99
CA LEU A 103 -11.37 -6.31 -7.43
C LEU A 103 -9.97 -5.98 -7.95
N THR A 104 -9.36 -6.90 -8.67
CA THR A 104 -8.10 -6.69 -9.38
C THR A 104 -8.38 -6.48 -10.86
N LEU A 105 -7.96 -5.35 -11.41
CA LEU A 105 -8.09 -5.00 -12.83
C LEU A 105 -6.70 -4.97 -13.47
N THR A 106 -6.43 -5.86 -14.42
CA THR A 106 -5.11 -5.92 -15.08
C THR A 106 -5.14 -5.34 -16.48
N VAL A 107 -3.95 -5.08 -17.02
CA VAL A 107 -3.72 -4.89 -18.46
C VAL A 107 -2.74 -5.97 -18.94
N ARG A 108 -2.49 -6.03 -20.25
CA ARG A 108 -1.35 -6.81 -20.76
C ARG A 108 -0.06 -6.22 -20.21
N ASP A 109 0.96 -7.05 -20.16
CA ASP A 109 2.31 -6.59 -19.82
C ASP A 109 2.72 -5.49 -20.81
N CYS A 110 3.39 -4.47 -20.31
CA CYS A 110 3.93 -3.38 -21.11
C CYS A 110 5.43 -3.28 -20.85
N ASN A 111 6.20 -2.73 -21.79
CA ASN A 111 7.59 -2.41 -21.52
C ASN A 111 7.68 -1.47 -20.30
N VAL A 112 8.70 -1.63 -19.47
CA VAL A 112 8.92 -0.80 -18.29
C VAL A 112 9.03 0.68 -18.66
N GLU A 113 9.51 1.02 -19.85
CA GLU A 113 9.58 2.38 -20.41
C GLU A 113 8.18 2.92 -20.79
N ASP A 114 7.21 2.05 -21.05
CA ASP A 114 5.83 2.42 -21.36
C ASP A 114 4.93 2.48 -20.11
N LEU A 115 5.50 2.36 -18.91
CA LEU A 115 4.72 2.25 -17.68
C LEU A 115 3.92 3.52 -17.37
N ARG A 116 4.48 4.72 -17.58
CA ARG A 116 3.73 5.97 -17.39
C ARG A 116 2.55 6.10 -18.36
N PRO A 117 2.73 6.01 -19.70
CA PRO A 117 1.60 6.11 -20.61
C PRO A 117 0.57 5.00 -20.38
N THR A 118 1.00 3.77 -20.08
CA THR A 118 0.10 2.68 -19.70
C THR A 118 -0.72 3.02 -18.45
N GLY A 119 -0.07 3.57 -17.41
CA GLY A 119 -0.74 4.01 -16.19
C GLY A 119 -1.79 5.09 -16.46
N ASP A 120 -1.49 6.07 -17.31
CA ASP A 120 -2.42 7.14 -17.68
C ASP A 120 -3.65 6.60 -18.44
N ILE A 121 -3.44 5.64 -19.35
CA ILE A 121 -4.52 4.90 -20.02
C ILE A 121 -5.40 4.18 -18.99
N MET A 122 -4.79 3.45 -18.05
CA MET A 122 -5.52 2.74 -17.01
C MET A 122 -6.33 3.68 -16.12
N VAL A 123 -5.78 4.84 -15.74
CA VAL A 123 -6.50 5.83 -14.92
C VAL A 123 -7.71 6.38 -15.69
N LYS A 124 -7.55 6.75 -16.96
CA LYS A 124 -8.67 7.19 -17.81
C LYS A 124 -9.72 6.09 -17.97
N ALA A 125 -9.28 4.84 -18.17
CA ALA A 125 -10.16 3.69 -18.24
C ALA A 125 -10.95 3.49 -16.94
N PHE A 126 -10.32 3.63 -15.78
CA PHE A 126 -11.01 3.51 -14.50
C PHE A 126 -12.05 4.62 -14.28
N GLN A 127 -11.74 5.85 -14.68
CA GLN A 127 -12.70 6.95 -14.68
C GLN A 127 -13.89 6.67 -15.59
N ARG A 128 -13.65 6.18 -16.82
CA ARG A 128 -14.72 5.73 -17.73
C ARG A 128 -15.53 4.58 -17.15
N MET A 129 -14.89 3.60 -16.53
CA MET A 129 -15.57 2.46 -15.90
C MET A 129 -16.56 2.93 -14.84
N ARG A 130 -16.16 3.94 -14.04
CA ARG A 130 -16.99 4.56 -13.01
C ARG A 130 -18.22 5.30 -13.51
N THR A 131 -18.23 5.75 -14.77
CA THR A 131 -19.39 6.46 -15.35
C THR A 131 -20.41 5.52 -15.98
N ARG A 132 -20.09 4.23 -16.13
CA ARG A 132 -20.96 3.22 -16.74
C ARG A 132 -22.06 2.79 -15.77
N LYS A 133 -23.20 2.37 -16.33
CA LYS A 133 -24.40 1.98 -15.59
C LYS A 133 -24.12 0.94 -14.51
N LEU A 134 -23.41 -0.14 -14.85
CA LEU A 134 -23.06 -1.19 -13.88
C LEU A 134 -22.35 -0.63 -12.65
N TRP A 135 -21.44 0.32 -12.83
CA TRP A 135 -20.73 0.92 -11.70
C TRP A 135 -21.64 1.84 -10.89
N LYS A 136 -22.35 2.77 -11.56
CA LYS A 136 -23.24 3.74 -10.89
C LYS A 136 -24.36 3.07 -10.09
N ASP A 137 -24.90 1.97 -10.61
CA ASP A 137 -26.01 1.27 -9.96
C ASP A 137 -25.54 0.50 -8.73
N ASN A 138 -24.28 0.05 -8.69
CA ASN A 138 -23.85 -0.96 -7.72
C ASN A 138 -22.72 -0.54 -6.77
N VAL A 139 -21.82 0.36 -7.17
CA VAL A 139 -20.63 0.72 -6.39
C VAL A 139 -20.84 2.07 -5.69
N LEU A 140 -20.79 2.07 -4.36
CA LEU A 140 -21.02 3.25 -3.52
C LEU A 140 -19.74 4.08 -3.32
N GLY A 141 -18.59 3.42 -3.36
CA GLY A 141 -17.29 4.05 -3.18
C GLY A 141 -16.20 3.02 -2.99
N GLY A 142 -14.99 3.49 -2.72
CA GLY A 142 -13.87 2.58 -2.53
C GLY A 142 -12.52 3.25 -2.55
N ILE A 143 -11.49 2.41 -2.62
CA ILE A 143 -10.09 2.81 -2.72
C ILE A 143 -9.46 2.01 -3.86
N ARG A 144 -8.81 2.70 -4.80
CA ARG A 144 -8.00 2.11 -5.86
C ARG A 144 -6.52 2.27 -5.50
N PHE A 145 -5.75 1.21 -5.68
CA PHE A 145 -4.29 1.18 -5.59
C PHE A 145 -3.69 0.80 -6.93
N ILE A 146 -2.50 1.32 -7.24
CA ILE A 146 -1.67 0.87 -8.37
C ILE A 146 -0.55 -0.02 -7.84
N GLU A 147 -0.49 -1.24 -8.35
CA GLU A 147 0.62 -2.16 -8.15
C GLU A 147 1.21 -2.52 -9.51
N VAL A 148 2.52 -2.74 -9.57
CA VAL A 148 3.23 -3.01 -10.82
C VAL A 148 4.07 -4.26 -10.63
N THR A 149 3.61 -5.46 -10.91
CA THR A 149 4.46 -6.65 -10.69
C THR A 149 5.47 -6.86 -11.81
N GLU A 150 6.41 -7.77 -11.58
CA GLU A 150 7.27 -8.26 -12.66
C GLU A 150 6.45 -9.07 -13.66
N SER A 151 6.69 -8.84 -14.95
CA SER A 151 6.28 -9.81 -15.96
C SER A 151 7.06 -11.11 -15.78
N GLN A 152 6.39 -12.22 -16.06
CA GLN A 152 7.01 -13.54 -16.17
C GLN A 152 7.46 -13.85 -17.61
N VAL A 153 7.21 -12.94 -18.56
CA VAL A 153 7.52 -13.11 -19.98
C VAL A 153 8.98 -12.75 -20.27
N ASP A 154 9.42 -11.58 -19.80
CA ASP A 154 10.77 -11.08 -20.03
C ASP A 154 11.24 -10.10 -18.93
N ARG A 155 12.49 -9.65 -19.04
CA ARG A 155 13.12 -8.74 -18.06
C ARG A 155 12.83 -7.26 -18.29
N GLU A 156 12.20 -6.89 -19.40
CA GLU A 156 11.93 -5.51 -19.79
C GLU A 156 10.46 -5.12 -19.56
N SER A 157 9.54 -6.10 -19.55
CA SER A 157 8.11 -5.92 -19.47
C SER A 157 7.62 -5.96 -18.03
N VAL A 158 6.73 -5.09 -17.59
CA VAL A 158 6.07 -5.07 -16.25
C VAL A 158 4.57 -5.32 -16.36
N HIS A 159 3.95 -5.70 -15.24
CA HIS A 159 2.52 -5.99 -15.15
C HIS A 159 1.79 -4.99 -14.21
N PRO A 160 1.43 -3.79 -14.70
CA PRO A 160 0.63 -2.86 -13.92
C PRO A 160 -0.82 -3.37 -13.76
N HIS A 161 -1.34 -3.26 -12.55
CA HIS A 161 -2.71 -3.61 -12.24
C HIS A 161 -3.26 -2.74 -11.12
N PHE A 162 -4.59 -2.62 -11.09
CA PHE A 162 -5.28 -1.98 -9.98
C PHE A 162 -5.81 -2.99 -8.99
N HIS A 163 -5.60 -2.71 -7.72
CA HIS A 163 -6.33 -3.33 -6.63
C HIS A 163 -7.38 -2.36 -6.11
N CYS A 164 -8.63 -2.79 -6.08
CA CYS A 164 -9.76 -1.96 -5.73
C CYS A 164 -10.51 -2.59 -4.55
N LEU A 165 -10.56 -1.88 -3.43
CA LEU A 165 -11.50 -2.16 -2.35
C LEU A 165 -12.78 -1.39 -2.61
N LEU A 166 -13.85 -2.10 -2.95
CA LEU A 166 -15.13 -1.51 -3.36
C LEU A 166 -16.18 -1.78 -2.28
N LEU A 167 -16.81 -0.71 -1.80
CA LEU A 167 -18.05 -0.78 -1.06
C LEU A 167 -19.21 -0.82 -2.07
N VAL A 168 -20.04 -1.86 -2.00
CA VAL A 168 -21.10 -2.11 -2.98
C VAL A 168 -22.47 -2.25 -2.33
N ARG A 169 -23.52 -2.12 -3.14
CA ARG A 169 -24.90 -2.31 -2.67
C ARG A 169 -25.13 -3.76 -2.22
N PRO A 170 -25.93 -3.98 -1.16
CA PRO A 170 -26.27 -5.33 -0.68
C PRO A 170 -26.87 -6.25 -1.75
N SER A 171 -27.60 -5.69 -2.72
CA SER A 171 -28.21 -6.44 -3.84
C SER A 171 -27.21 -7.21 -4.71
N MET A 172 -25.92 -6.82 -4.72
CA MET A 172 -24.87 -7.59 -5.38
C MET A 172 -24.53 -8.92 -4.69
N PHE A 173 -24.88 -9.05 -3.41
CA PHE A 173 -24.66 -10.26 -2.60
C PHE A 173 -25.94 -11.07 -2.45
N ALA A 174 -27.11 -10.45 -2.61
CA ALA A 174 -28.42 -11.10 -2.59
C ALA A 174 -28.81 -11.81 -3.91
N GLY A 175 -27.92 -11.83 -4.91
CA GLY A 175 -28.16 -12.47 -6.22
C GLY A 175 -28.81 -11.54 -7.27
N ASN A 176 -29.67 -10.61 -6.87
CA ASN A 176 -30.44 -9.75 -7.78
C ASN A 176 -29.57 -8.90 -8.73
N ASN A 177 -28.44 -8.39 -8.24
CA ASN A 177 -27.49 -7.60 -9.02
C ASN A 177 -26.09 -8.25 -9.02
N TYR A 178 -26.05 -9.58 -8.98
CA TYR A 178 -24.78 -10.28 -9.01
C TYR A 178 -24.01 -9.98 -10.31
N VAL A 179 -22.75 -9.59 -10.17
CA VAL A 179 -21.85 -9.37 -11.32
C VAL A 179 -20.78 -10.46 -11.32
N SER A 180 -20.74 -11.24 -12.40
CA SER A 180 -19.74 -12.30 -12.63
C SER A 180 -18.37 -11.72 -12.96
N THR A 181 -17.32 -12.52 -12.79
CA THR A 181 -15.94 -12.14 -13.19
C THR A 181 -15.87 -11.79 -14.67
N VAL A 182 -16.51 -12.57 -15.54
CA VAL A 182 -16.59 -12.31 -16.99
C VAL A 182 -17.26 -10.97 -17.28
N LYS A 183 -18.34 -10.65 -16.56
CA LYS A 183 -19.01 -9.35 -16.73
C LYS A 183 -18.10 -8.19 -16.29
N TRP A 184 -17.37 -8.33 -15.17
CA TRP A 184 -16.38 -7.34 -14.75
C TRP A 184 -15.25 -7.17 -15.78
N ALA A 185 -14.72 -8.27 -16.33
CA ALA A 185 -13.72 -8.25 -17.39
C ALA A 185 -14.21 -7.52 -18.64
N SER A 186 -15.45 -7.80 -19.08
CA SER A 186 -16.09 -7.12 -20.20
C SER A 186 -16.28 -5.62 -19.96
N GLU A 187 -16.73 -5.21 -18.77
CA GLU A 187 -16.85 -3.78 -18.45
C GLU A 187 -15.48 -3.10 -18.40
N TRP A 188 -14.46 -3.79 -17.88
CA TRP A 188 -13.10 -3.28 -17.84
C TRP A 188 -12.49 -3.17 -19.24
N GLN A 189 -12.66 -4.18 -20.10
CA GLN A 189 -12.25 -4.15 -21.51
C GLN A 189 -12.85 -2.94 -22.23
N LYS A 190 -14.16 -2.76 -22.12
CA LYS A 190 -14.88 -1.65 -22.76
C LYS A 190 -14.39 -0.29 -22.24
N ALA A 191 -14.17 -0.20 -20.92
CA ALA A 191 -13.64 1.01 -20.32
C ALA A 191 -12.18 1.27 -20.72
N LEU A 192 -11.37 0.22 -20.86
CA LEU A 192 -9.99 0.27 -21.32
C LEU A 192 -9.88 0.57 -22.82
N GLN A 193 -10.93 0.29 -23.59
CA GLN A 193 -10.95 0.33 -25.06
C GLN A 193 -9.93 -0.65 -25.65
N ALA A 194 -9.74 -1.79 -24.98
CA ALA A 194 -8.80 -2.81 -25.41
C ALA A 194 -9.42 -3.75 -26.46
N HIS A 195 -8.62 -4.12 -27.46
CA HIS A 195 -8.96 -5.15 -28.46
C HIS A 195 -8.82 -6.59 -27.92
N TYR A 196 -8.55 -6.75 -26.61
CA TYR A 196 -8.36 -8.02 -25.93
C TYR A 196 -9.16 -8.06 -24.63
N GLU A 197 -9.50 -9.25 -24.15
CA GLU A 197 -10.13 -9.42 -22.84
C GLU A 197 -9.06 -9.40 -21.73
N PRO A 198 -9.08 -8.41 -20.81
CA PRO A 198 -8.14 -8.34 -19.70
C PRO A 198 -8.50 -9.35 -18.60
N LYS A 199 -7.48 -9.81 -17.86
CA LYS A 199 -7.71 -10.65 -16.69
C LYS A 199 -8.23 -9.80 -15.53
N VAL A 200 -9.25 -10.32 -14.86
CA VAL A 200 -9.83 -9.70 -13.67
C VAL A 200 -9.98 -10.74 -12.59
N HIS A 201 -9.69 -10.37 -11.36
CA HIS A 201 -9.97 -11.20 -10.18
C HIS A 201 -10.92 -10.47 -9.26
N ILE A 202 -11.93 -11.17 -8.76
CA ILE A 202 -12.90 -10.64 -7.81
C ILE A 202 -13.00 -11.55 -6.60
N LYS A 203 -12.90 -10.96 -5.42
CA LYS A 203 -13.14 -11.61 -4.14
C LYS A 203 -14.24 -10.86 -3.40
N ARG A 204 -15.26 -11.59 -2.96
CA ARG A 204 -16.31 -11.09 -2.06
C ARG A 204 -15.85 -11.27 -0.62
N PHE A 205 -15.95 -10.24 0.19
CA PHE A 205 -15.67 -10.36 1.62
C PHE A 205 -16.96 -10.80 2.32
N ASN A 206 -16.88 -11.96 2.98
CA ASN A 206 -17.93 -12.55 3.79
C ASN A 206 -17.31 -12.92 5.14
N GLY A 207 -18.07 -12.79 6.20
CA GLY A 207 -17.61 -13.11 7.55
C GLY A 207 -18.27 -12.25 8.61
N LYS A 208 -17.89 -12.49 9.86
CA LYS A 208 -18.26 -11.64 11.00
C LYS A 208 -17.54 -10.28 10.92
N PRO A 209 -18.01 -9.23 11.63
CA PRO A 209 -17.41 -7.89 11.60
C PRO A 209 -15.88 -7.87 11.78
N ASP A 210 -15.32 -8.66 12.69
CA ASP A 210 -13.86 -8.74 12.90
C ASP A 210 -13.10 -9.34 11.71
N GLU A 211 -13.71 -10.31 11.03
CA GLU A 211 -13.15 -10.91 9.82
C GLU A 211 -13.19 -9.92 8.66
N ILE A 212 -14.30 -9.18 8.50
CA ILE A 212 -14.44 -8.11 7.51
C ILE A 212 -13.41 -7.01 7.76
N ARG A 213 -13.25 -6.58 9.02
CA ARG A 213 -12.20 -5.63 9.43
C ARG A 213 -10.81 -6.12 9.01
N SER A 214 -10.47 -7.37 9.36
CA SER A 214 -9.19 -7.98 9.01
C SER A 214 -8.97 -8.03 7.49
N LEU A 215 -10.00 -8.38 6.71
CA LEU A 215 -9.95 -8.40 5.25
C LEU A 215 -9.71 -7.00 4.66
N ILE A 216 -10.47 -5.99 5.08
CA ILE A 216 -10.34 -4.60 4.58
C ILE A 216 -8.94 -4.06 4.90
N VAL A 217 -8.53 -4.12 6.17
CA VAL A 217 -7.22 -3.62 6.63
C VAL A 217 -6.06 -4.39 5.98
N GLY A 218 -6.22 -5.70 5.86
CA GLY A 218 -5.23 -6.59 5.25
C GLY A 218 -4.93 -6.22 3.81
N HIS A 219 -5.97 -6.12 2.96
CA HIS A 219 -5.82 -5.85 1.53
C HIS A 219 -5.41 -4.40 1.23
N ALA A 220 -5.94 -3.44 1.99
CA ALA A 220 -5.53 -2.04 1.83
C ALA A 220 -4.05 -1.87 2.18
N GLY A 221 -3.62 -2.40 3.32
CA GLY A 221 -2.24 -2.30 3.76
C GLY A 221 -1.26 -3.12 2.91
N TYR A 222 -1.71 -4.21 2.29
CA TYR A 222 -0.88 -5.02 1.38
C TYR A 222 -0.47 -4.22 0.14
N SER A 223 -1.40 -3.47 -0.45
CA SER A 223 -1.20 -2.71 -1.69
C SER A 223 -0.16 -1.58 -1.60
N MET A 224 0.36 -1.29 -0.40
CA MET A 224 1.41 -0.28 -0.15
C MET A 224 2.69 -0.88 0.43
N LYS A 225 2.76 -2.19 0.62
CA LYS A 225 3.96 -2.83 1.15
C LYS A 225 5.12 -2.73 0.16
N PRO A 226 6.37 -2.72 0.65
CA PRO A 226 7.50 -2.96 -0.21
C PRO A 226 7.39 -4.35 -0.84
N ARG A 227 7.93 -4.45 -2.06
CA ARG A 227 8.17 -5.73 -2.71
C ARG A 227 9.12 -6.55 -1.84
N LYS A 228 8.95 -7.87 -1.84
CA LYS A 228 9.87 -8.76 -1.14
C LYS A 228 11.21 -8.87 -1.85
N THR A 229 11.20 -8.82 -3.18
CA THR A 229 12.38 -8.85 -4.05
C THR A 229 12.60 -7.47 -4.65
N VAL A 230 13.86 -7.05 -4.72
CA VAL A 230 14.23 -5.87 -5.48
C VAL A 230 14.38 -6.27 -6.94
N LEU A 231 13.85 -5.47 -7.86
CA LEU A 231 13.98 -5.73 -9.30
C LEU A 231 15.46 -5.64 -9.70
N ASP A 232 15.81 -6.20 -10.87
CA ASP A 232 17.11 -5.90 -11.45
C ASP A 232 17.31 -4.38 -11.58
N ARG A 233 18.58 -3.94 -11.46
CA ARG A 233 18.94 -2.52 -11.34
C ARG A 233 18.34 -1.67 -12.46
N ARG A 234 18.49 -2.07 -13.72
CA ARG A 234 18.05 -1.27 -14.87
C ARG A 234 16.54 -1.08 -14.80
N ARG A 235 15.80 -2.17 -14.69
CA ARG A 235 14.34 -2.16 -14.62
C ARG A 235 13.82 -1.40 -13.41
N PHE A 236 14.46 -1.55 -12.25
CA PHE A 236 14.13 -0.79 -11.04
C PHE A 236 14.23 0.72 -11.26
N LEU A 237 15.31 1.19 -11.89
CA LEU A 237 15.57 2.61 -12.12
C LEU A 237 14.59 3.21 -13.12
N ILE A 238 14.26 2.48 -14.20
CA ILE A 238 13.25 2.91 -15.17
C ILE A 238 11.87 2.94 -14.51
N MET A 239 11.45 1.85 -13.86
CA MET A 239 10.16 1.80 -13.14
C MET A 239 10.04 2.94 -12.13
N THR A 240 11.12 3.25 -11.40
CA THR A 240 11.13 4.37 -10.45
C THR A 240 10.93 5.73 -11.14
N HIS A 241 11.49 5.91 -12.33
CA HIS A 241 11.28 7.11 -13.14
C HIS A 241 9.82 7.22 -13.58
N GLU A 242 9.30 6.17 -14.20
CA GLU A 242 7.96 6.13 -14.78
C GLU A 242 6.84 6.23 -13.74
N MET A 243 7.10 5.71 -12.53
CA MET A 243 6.15 5.80 -11.42
C MET A 243 6.21 7.12 -10.64
N ARG A 244 7.07 8.06 -11.05
CA ARG A 244 7.15 9.39 -10.42
C ARG A 244 5.81 10.10 -10.57
N ASP A 245 5.36 10.72 -9.48
CA ASP A 245 4.10 11.48 -9.37
C ASP A 245 2.80 10.70 -9.65
N LEU A 246 2.89 9.39 -9.91
CA LEU A 246 1.70 8.56 -10.02
C LEU A 246 0.95 8.53 -8.69
N ARG A 247 -0.33 8.87 -8.74
CA ARG A 247 -1.25 8.72 -7.60
C ARG A 247 -1.52 7.22 -7.34
N ARG A 248 -0.63 6.63 -6.54
CA ARG A 248 -0.65 5.18 -6.21
C ARG A 248 -1.87 4.73 -5.42
N ALA A 249 -2.54 5.64 -4.70
CA ALA A 249 -3.75 5.35 -3.95
C ALA A 249 -4.77 6.49 -4.12
N GLU A 250 -6.02 6.13 -4.37
CA GLU A 250 -7.10 7.08 -4.60
C GLU A 250 -8.39 6.55 -3.99
N SER A 251 -8.96 7.28 -3.03
CA SER A 251 -10.31 7.05 -2.55
C SER A 251 -11.34 7.78 -3.42
N PHE A 252 -12.52 7.20 -3.56
CA PHE A 252 -13.65 7.76 -4.32
C PHE A 252 -15.00 7.37 -3.71
N GLY A 253 -16.06 8.03 -4.15
CA GLY A 253 -17.41 7.86 -3.61
C GLY A 253 -17.48 8.16 -2.12
N ILE A 254 -18.34 7.45 -1.39
CA ILE A 254 -18.54 7.65 0.05
C ILE A 254 -17.24 7.54 0.86
N ILE A 255 -16.33 6.63 0.49
CA ILE A 255 -15.05 6.43 1.18
C ILE A 255 -14.14 7.67 1.09
N ARG A 256 -14.22 8.44 0.00
CA ARG A 256 -13.47 9.70 -0.12
C ARG A 256 -13.99 10.76 0.84
N THR A 257 -15.31 10.86 0.98
CA THR A 257 -15.97 11.80 1.89
C THR A 257 -15.56 11.49 3.33
N LEU A 258 -15.75 10.23 3.77
CA LEU A 258 -15.38 9.79 5.11
C LEU A 258 -13.88 10.00 5.41
N PHE A 259 -13.00 9.72 4.45
CA PHE A 259 -11.57 9.99 4.62
C PHE A 259 -11.19 11.46 4.70
N SER A 260 -12.02 12.37 4.18
CA SER A 260 -11.80 13.81 4.26
C SER A 260 -12.17 14.34 5.65
N GLU A 261 -13.28 13.84 6.21
CA GLU A 261 -13.75 14.13 7.57
C GLU A 261 -12.73 13.65 8.63
N LEU A 262 -12.16 12.45 8.45
CA LEU A 262 -11.14 11.89 9.34
C LEU A 262 -9.83 12.68 9.43
N ASN A 263 -9.40 13.32 8.33
CA ASN A 263 -8.07 13.91 8.23
C ASN A 263 -7.87 15.14 9.14
N GLY A 264 -8.95 15.81 9.57
CA GLY A 264 -8.88 16.97 10.44
C GLY A 264 -8.47 16.61 11.87
N HIS A 265 -9.06 15.54 12.42
CA HIS A 265 -8.91 15.18 13.84
C HIS A 265 -7.68 14.29 14.12
N ALA A 266 -7.45 13.26 13.30
CA ALA A 266 -6.46 12.22 13.60
C ALA A 266 -5.00 12.68 13.52
N ASN A 267 -4.69 13.73 12.75
CA ASN A 267 -3.31 14.21 12.62
C ASN A 267 -2.84 14.97 13.86
N PHE A 268 -3.74 15.65 14.57
CA PHE A 268 -3.41 16.44 15.75
C PHE A 268 -3.13 15.53 16.95
N GLU A 269 -4.06 14.62 17.26
CA GLU A 269 -3.93 13.66 18.38
C GLU A 269 -2.66 12.80 18.29
N ALA A 270 -2.31 12.33 17.08
CA ALA A 270 -1.12 11.51 16.88
C ALA A 270 0.20 12.28 17.08
N ILE A 271 0.19 13.60 16.91
CA ILE A 271 1.35 14.46 17.18
C ILE A 271 1.48 14.70 18.68
N GLU A 272 0.37 15.07 19.35
CA GLU A 272 0.37 15.29 20.81
C GLU A 272 0.80 14.04 21.56
N GLN A 273 0.27 12.87 21.21
CA GLN A 273 0.64 11.60 21.85
C GLN A 273 2.13 11.27 21.67
N LEU A 274 2.70 11.63 20.50
CA LEU A 274 4.13 11.45 20.25
C LEU A 274 4.98 12.40 21.09
N GLU A 275 4.55 13.65 21.24
CA GLU A 275 5.23 14.65 22.06
C GLU A 275 5.17 14.31 23.54
N GLU A 276 4.02 13.84 24.03
CA GLU A 276 3.85 13.34 25.39
C GLU A 276 4.83 12.20 25.68
N ILE A 277 4.89 11.17 24.83
CA ILE A 277 5.85 10.05 25.00
C ILE A 277 7.29 10.55 25.06
N ARG A 278 7.66 11.51 24.20
CA ARG A 278 9.02 12.08 24.16
C ARG A 278 9.35 12.88 25.42
N GLN A 279 8.37 13.50 26.06
CA GLN A 279 8.54 14.28 27.28
C GLN A 279 8.50 13.40 28.54
N SER A 280 7.72 12.32 28.51
CA SER A 280 7.48 11.47 29.68
C SER A 280 8.51 10.35 29.87
N TYR A 281 9.24 9.96 28.83
CA TYR A 281 10.13 8.79 28.87
C TYR A 281 11.49 9.05 28.22
N GLU A 282 12.55 8.56 28.85
CA GLU A 282 13.90 8.57 28.27
C GLU A 282 14.03 7.52 27.15
N PRO A 283 14.57 7.88 25.97
CA PRO A 283 14.76 6.94 24.88
C PRO A 283 16.02 6.10 25.06
N PHE A 284 15.94 4.83 24.66
CA PHE A 284 17.12 4.08 24.25
C PHE A 284 17.45 4.41 22.80
N ILE A 285 18.70 4.79 22.53
CA ILE A 285 19.17 5.15 21.18
C ILE A 285 19.84 3.93 20.56
N HIS A 286 19.45 3.65 19.31
CA HIS A 286 20.01 2.58 18.50
C HIS A 286 20.52 3.14 17.18
N VAL A 287 21.71 2.73 16.79
CA VAL A 287 22.35 3.14 15.53
C VAL A 287 22.54 1.94 14.63
N TRP A 288 22.19 2.11 13.36
CA TRP A 288 22.44 1.10 12.35
C TRP A 288 23.93 0.96 12.06
N ASP A 289 24.50 -0.20 12.37
CA ASP A 289 25.82 -0.61 11.92
C ASP A 289 25.70 -1.45 10.64
N GLY A 290 26.24 -0.89 9.55
CA GLY A 290 26.25 -1.56 8.24
C GLY A 290 27.20 -2.76 8.15
N ARG A 291 28.12 -2.95 9.10
CA ARG A 291 29.03 -4.11 9.12
C ARG A 291 28.36 -5.33 9.70
N SER A 292 27.69 -5.17 10.84
CA SER A 292 26.92 -6.24 11.49
C SER A 292 25.50 -6.40 10.94
N ASN A 293 25.05 -5.49 10.06
CA ASN A 293 23.67 -5.38 9.60
C ASN A 293 22.67 -5.39 10.77
N ASN A 294 22.97 -4.62 11.81
CA ASN A 294 22.16 -4.60 13.01
C ASN A 294 22.07 -3.20 13.63
N TYR A 295 21.07 -3.03 14.49
CA TYR A 295 20.98 -1.88 15.37
C TYR A 295 21.75 -2.17 16.66
N CYS A 296 22.77 -1.38 16.92
CA CYS A 296 23.54 -1.40 18.17
C CYS A 296 23.06 -0.27 19.06
N SER A 297 22.97 -0.50 20.37
CA SER A 297 22.78 0.60 21.31
C SER A 297 23.98 1.53 21.23
N ASP A 298 23.71 2.84 21.14
CA ASP A 298 24.74 3.86 21.37
C ASP A 298 25.13 3.91 22.85
#